data_AF-A0A971A339-F1
#
_entry.id   AF-A0A971A339-F1
#
_cell.length_a   1.000
_cell.length_b   1.000
_cell.length_c   1.000
_cell.angle_alpha   90.00
_cell.angle_beta   90.00
_cell.angle_gamma   90.00
#
_symmetry.space_group_name_H-M   'P 1'
#
loop_
_entity.id
_entity.type
_entity.pdbx_description
1 polymer ?
#
loop_
_entity_poly.entity_id
_entity_poly.type
_entity_poly.pdbx_seq_one_letter_code
_entity_poly.pdbx_strand_id
1 'polypeptide(L)'
;MKSEPSRREVVQAGSLGLLGAGAVGSGILSAAGGPSRSAAAVSGAYQNNTYTLPPLPYGYDALEPLYDERTLTIHHTKHHAGYVNGLNSTLAKLEAARASGDYSAIKALSRDLAFNGSGHVLHTLFWNSMSPDRPAPPQADDGLRQAMTRSFGSVEAAQKQFAAATKAAEASGWGVLAYEPIADRLLILQAEKHQNLAFTDTVALLVCDVWEHAYYLKYANDRGAWVDNFMKMANWPFAAQRLEAARKGLAKA
;
A
#
# COMPACT_ATOMS: atom_id res chain seq x y z
N MET A 1 51.10 30.85 43.74
CA MET A 1 51.43 31.70 44.89
C MET A 1 50.42 32.84 44.91
N LYS A 2 49.50 32.81 45.91
CA LYS A 2 48.53 33.86 46.32
C LYS A 2 47.40 34.16 45.32
N SER A 3 46.10 34.23 45.65
CA SER A 3 45.28 33.97 46.85
C SER A 3 43.85 34.41 46.48
N GLU A 4 42.81 33.59 46.64
CA GLU A 4 41.42 34.08 46.68
C GLU A 4 41.18 34.91 47.96
N PRO A 5 40.19 35.81 47.94
CA PRO A 5 39.43 36.15 49.15
C PRO A 5 37.96 35.74 49.03
N SER A 6 37.45 35.28 50.18
CA SER A 6 36.14 34.67 50.41
C SER A 6 35.06 35.63 50.94
N ARG A 7 33.79 35.25 50.72
CA ARG A 7 32.56 35.36 51.56
C ARG A 7 32.54 36.35 52.75
N ARG A 8 31.52 37.22 52.80
CA ARG A 8 30.44 37.37 53.83
C ARG A 8 29.64 38.67 53.62
N GLU A 9 28.33 38.55 53.39
CA GLU A 9 27.21 39.02 54.26
C GLU A 9 27.01 40.56 54.25
N VAL A 10 25.85 41.16 54.03
CA VAL A 10 24.64 41.13 54.89
C VAL A 10 23.44 41.75 54.13
N VAL A 11 22.27 41.18 54.44
CA VAL A 11 20.86 41.42 54.06
C VAL A 11 20.36 42.78 54.65
N GLN A 12 19.45 43.59 54.10
CA GLN A 12 17.98 43.46 54.19
C GLN A 12 17.27 44.80 53.85
N ALA A 13 16.21 44.75 53.03
CA ALA A 13 14.96 45.55 53.07
C ALA A 13 14.19 45.25 51.75
N GLY A 14 13.15 44.40 51.71
CA GLY A 14 11.74 44.76 51.97
C GLY A 14 11.23 45.71 50.87
N SER A 15 10.25 45.42 50.01
CA SER A 15 9.04 44.59 50.13
C SER A 15 8.27 44.53 48.79
N LEU A 16 7.54 43.42 48.59
CA LEU A 16 6.31 43.19 47.80
C LEU A 16 6.26 43.49 46.28
N GLY A 17 5.98 42.43 45.49
CA GLY A 17 5.16 42.56 44.28
C GLY A 17 5.34 41.49 43.18
N LEU A 18 4.33 40.63 43.02
CA LEU A 18 3.96 39.83 41.83
C LEU A 18 4.67 38.50 41.50
N LEU A 19 3.97 37.43 41.90
CA LEU A 19 3.55 36.24 41.13
C LEU A 19 4.13 36.03 39.71
N GLY A 20 4.74 34.86 39.50
CA GLY A 20 4.99 34.30 38.17
C GLY A 20 5.92 33.09 38.18
N ALA A 21 5.47 31.96 38.72
CA ALA A 21 6.19 30.70 38.63
C ALA A 21 6.17 30.17 37.18
N GLY A 22 7.35 30.02 36.58
CA GLY A 22 7.55 29.35 35.29
C GLY A 22 8.69 28.35 35.40
N ALA A 23 8.39 27.14 35.85
CA ALA A 23 9.32 26.03 35.81
C ALA A 23 9.49 25.57 34.34
N VAL A 24 10.71 25.61 33.84
CA VAL A 24 11.07 25.03 32.54
C VAL A 24 11.14 23.52 32.70
N GLY A 25 10.00 22.85 32.51
CA GLY A 25 9.93 21.40 32.40
C GLY A 25 10.35 20.97 31.00
N SER A 26 11.49 20.27 30.88
CA SER A 26 11.87 19.53 29.67
C SER A 26 10.84 18.44 29.40
N GLY A 27 9.83 18.77 28.60
CA GLY A 27 8.88 17.80 28.06
C GLY A 27 9.55 16.97 26.98
N ILE A 28 9.84 15.71 27.30
CA ILE A 28 10.07 14.68 26.28
C ILE A 28 8.76 14.56 25.49
N LEU A 29 8.74 15.08 24.26
CA LEU A 29 7.67 14.77 23.31
C LEU A 29 7.76 13.27 23.00
N SER A 30 6.94 12.49 23.69
CA SER A 30 6.63 11.13 23.26
C SER A 30 5.82 11.25 21.97
N ALA A 31 6.48 11.05 20.83
CA ALA A 31 5.82 10.89 19.55
C ALA A 31 5.05 9.56 19.60
N ALA A 32 3.80 9.61 20.06
CA ALA A 32 2.85 8.54 19.89
C ALA A 32 2.65 8.35 18.37
N GLY A 33 3.37 7.36 17.82
CA GLY A 33 3.23 6.95 16.43
C GLY A 33 1.85 6.37 16.21
N GLY A 34 0.91 7.21 15.79
CA GLY A 34 -0.31 6.73 15.14
C GLY A 34 0.06 5.87 13.92
N PRO A 35 -0.83 4.96 13.49
CA PRO A 35 -0.56 4.14 12.31
C PRO A 35 -0.19 5.05 11.15
N SER A 36 0.96 4.76 10.53
CA SER A 36 1.34 5.35 9.23
C SER A 36 0.13 5.31 8.30
N ARG A 37 -0.11 6.36 7.51
CA ARG A 37 -1.21 6.39 6.52
C ARG A 37 -1.18 5.18 5.57
N SER A 38 -0.02 4.51 5.41
CA SER A 38 0.09 3.23 4.70
C SER A 38 -0.68 2.07 5.36
N ALA A 39 -0.79 2.04 6.69
CA ALA A 39 -1.59 1.04 7.41
C ALA A 39 -3.09 1.35 7.33
N ALA A 40 -3.45 2.63 7.20
CA ALA A 40 -4.84 3.06 7.00
C ALA A 40 -5.37 2.68 5.60
N ALA A 41 -4.54 2.78 4.56
CA ALA A 41 -4.95 2.50 3.17
C ALA A 41 -5.36 1.03 2.94
N VAL A 42 -4.77 0.07 3.66
CA VAL A 42 -5.16 -1.35 3.62
C VAL A 42 -5.89 -1.79 4.90
N SER A 43 -6.30 -0.82 5.74
CA SER A 43 -6.98 -1.10 7.00
C SER A 43 -8.34 -1.75 6.73
N GLY A 44 -8.69 -2.72 7.56
CA GLY A 44 -9.96 -3.44 7.45
C GLY A 44 -10.03 -4.50 6.36
N ALA A 45 -8.92 -4.87 5.72
CA ALA A 45 -8.82 -6.09 4.92
C ALA A 45 -8.67 -7.36 5.80
N TYR A 46 -8.32 -7.19 7.08
CA TYR A 46 -8.24 -8.27 8.05
C TYR A 46 -8.64 -7.75 9.43
N GLN A 47 -9.61 -8.38 10.08
CA GLN A 47 -10.16 -7.99 11.37
C GLN A 47 -10.60 -9.24 12.14
N ASN A 48 -10.49 -9.24 13.47
CA ASN A 48 -11.02 -10.32 14.31
C ASN A 48 -10.61 -11.74 13.85
N ASN A 49 -9.34 -11.90 13.45
CA ASN A 49 -8.76 -13.14 12.94
C ASN A 49 -9.38 -13.67 11.62
N THR A 50 -10.04 -12.81 10.83
CA THR A 50 -10.63 -13.17 9.54
C THR A 50 -10.33 -12.12 8.47
N TYR A 51 -10.19 -12.55 7.22
CA TYR A 51 -10.10 -11.62 6.09
C TYR A 51 -11.48 -11.02 5.82
N THR A 52 -11.52 -9.74 5.51
CA THR A 52 -12.75 -8.96 5.31
C THR A 52 -12.67 -8.18 4.01
N LEU A 53 -13.82 -7.91 3.39
CA LEU A 53 -13.89 -7.02 2.24
C LEU A 53 -13.71 -5.57 2.74
N PRO A 54 -12.56 -4.92 2.49
CA PRO A 54 -12.36 -3.55 2.95
C PRO A 54 -13.30 -2.59 2.19
N PRO A 55 -13.81 -1.53 2.81
CA PRO A 55 -14.55 -0.50 2.08
C PRO A 55 -13.65 0.18 1.04
N LEU A 56 -14.26 0.70 -0.03
CA LEU A 56 -13.53 1.55 -0.99
C LEU A 56 -13.08 2.86 -0.33
N PRO A 57 -11.92 3.41 -0.71
CA PRO A 57 -11.44 4.70 -0.19
C PRO A 57 -12.18 5.92 -0.77
N TYR A 58 -13.13 5.69 -1.69
CA TYR A 58 -13.93 6.70 -2.39
C TYR A 58 -15.30 6.12 -2.77
N GLY A 59 -16.25 6.97 -3.20
CA GLY A 59 -17.57 6.55 -3.69
C GLY A 59 -17.49 5.74 -4.99
N TYR A 60 -18.52 4.93 -5.27
CA TYR A 60 -18.53 4.06 -6.47
C TYR A 60 -18.55 4.85 -7.79
N ASP A 61 -18.99 6.10 -7.79
CA ASP A 61 -19.02 7.01 -8.94
C ASP A 61 -17.79 7.93 -9.02
N ALA A 62 -16.92 7.93 -8.01
CA ALA A 62 -15.85 8.91 -7.84
C ALA A 62 -14.77 8.87 -8.93
N LEU A 63 -14.67 7.77 -9.67
CA LEU A 63 -13.69 7.59 -10.75
C LEU A 63 -14.25 7.86 -12.15
N GLU A 64 -15.51 8.27 -12.28
CA GLU A 64 -16.06 8.71 -13.55
C GLU A 64 -15.30 9.93 -14.11
N PRO A 65 -15.21 10.09 -15.45
CA PRO A 65 -15.68 9.19 -16.49
C PRO A 65 -14.68 8.07 -16.84
N LEU A 66 -13.63 7.86 -16.05
CA LEU A 66 -12.48 7.01 -16.40
C LEU A 66 -12.63 5.56 -15.91
N TYR A 67 -13.46 5.33 -14.90
CA TYR A 67 -13.89 4.00 -14.51
C TYR A 67 -15.36 4.07 -14.12
N ASP A 68 -16.23 3.33 -14.81
CA ASP A 68 -17.68 3.46 -14.58
C ASP A 68 -18.12 2.86 -13.24
N GLU A 69 -19.13 3.48 -12.66
CA GLU A 69 -19.71 3.09 -11.36
C GLU A 69 -20.15 1.62 -11.35
N ARG A 70 -20.75 1.14 -12.45
CA ARG A 70 -21.27 -0.22 -12.57
C ARG A 70 -20.12 -1.23 -12.47
N THR A 71 -19.04 -1.03 -13.21
CA THR A 71 -17.88 -1.92 -13.18
C THR A 71 -17.22 -1.88 -11.82
N LEU A 72 -16.96 -0.69 -11.24
CA LEU A 72 -16.35 -0.59 -9.91
C LEU A 72 -17.21 -1.28 -8.83
N THR A 73 -18.53 -1.13 -8.90
CA THR A 73 -19.47 -1.77 -7.96
C THR A 73 -19.41 -3.29 -8.04
N ILE A 74 -19.48 -3.87 -9.24
CA ILE A 74 -19.44 -5.33 -9.41
C ILE A 74 -18.04 -5.87 -9.07
N HIS A 75 -16.99 -5.18 -9.48
CA HIS A 75 -15.61 -5.56 -9.23
C HIS A 75 -15.32 -5.62 -7.73
N HIS A 76 -15.79 -4.64 -6.95
CA HIS A 76 -15.65 -4.63 -5.50
C HIS A 76 -16.61 -5.64 -4.80
N THR A 77 -17.92 -5.51 -5.03
CA THR A 77 -18.92 -6.23 -4.22
C THR A 77 -19.11 -7.70 -4.62
N LYS A 78 -18.64 -8.12 -5.80
CA LYS A 78 -18.74 -9.50 -6.28
C LYS A 78 -17.39 -10.16 -6.42
N HIS A 79 -16.50 -9.62 -7.24
CA HIS A 79 -15.21 -10.28 -7.52
C HIS A 79 -14.30 -10.26 -6.29
N HIS A 80 -14.04 -9.08 -5.70
CA HIS A 80 -13.22 -9.00 -4.50
C HIS A 80 -13.83 -9.76 -3.31
N ALA A 81 -15.15 -9.65 -3.12
CA ALA A 81 -15.88 -10.43 -2.12
C ALA A 81 -15.69 -11.96 -2.30
N GLY A 82 -15.67 -12.43 -3.55
CA GLY A 82 -15.40 -13.83 -3.88
C GLY A 82 -14.04 -14.31 -3.39
N TYR A 83 -12.97 -13.53 -3.61
CA TYR A 83 -11.63 -13.87 -3.13
C TYR A 83 -11.54 -13.88 -1.60
N VAL A 84 -12.17 -12.92 -0.92
CA VAL A 84 -12.23 -12.88 0.55
C VAL A 84 -12.89 -14.16 1.10
N ASN A 85 -14.06 -14.52 0.56
CA ASN A 85 -14.78 -15.73 0.98
C ASN A 85 -13.98 -17.01 0.69
N GLY A 86 -13.37 -17.08 -0.51
CA GLY A 86 -12.53 -18.22 -0.90
C GLY A 86 -11.29 -18.37 -0.01
N LEU A 87 -10.63 -17.26 0.34
CA LEU A 87 -9.46 -17.27 1.21
C LEU A 87 -9.80 -17.80 2.61
N ASN A 88 -10.84 -17.25 3.24
CA ASN A 88 -11.27 -17.71 4.56
C ASN A 88 -11.70 -19.18 4.55
N SER A 89 -12.45 -19.61 3.53
CA SER A 89 -12.85 -21.02 3.38
C SER A 89 -11.65 -21.95 3.25
N THR A 90 -10.65 -21.57 2.46
CA THR A 90 -9.43 -22.37 2.29
C THR A 90 -8.61 -22.46 3.57
N LEU A 91 -8.50 -21.36 4.34
CA LEU A 91 -7.79 -21.37 5.62
C LEU A 91 -8.46 -22.29 6.65
N ALA A 92 -9.78 -22.28 6.74
CA ALA A 92 -10.53 -23.20 7.60
C ALA A 92 -10.32 -24.68 7.20
N LYS A 93 -10.29 -24.97 5.89
CA LYS A 93 -10.00 -26.33 5.39
C LYS A 93 -8.56 -26.77 5.69
N LEU A 94 -7.60 -25.86 5.58
CA LEU A 94 -6.21 -26.12 5.95
C LEU A 94 -6.06 -26.37 7.45
N GLU A 95 -6.83 -25.67 8.29
CA GLU A 95 -6.88 -25.93 9.73
C GLU A 95 -7.46 -27.31 10.04
N ALA A 96 -8.58 -27.68 9.41
CA ALA A 96 -9.17 -29.00 9.55
C ALA A 96 -8.19 -30.11 9.11
N ALA A 97 -7.46 -29.92 8.00
CA ALA A 97 -6.44 -30.87 7.54
C ALA A 97 -5.30 -31.05 8.56
N ARG A 98 -4.86 -29.97 9.22
CA ARG A 98 -3.86 -30.05 10.31
C ARG A 98 -4.40 -30.79 11.52
N ALA A 99 -5.66 -30.55 11.89
CA ALA A 99 -6.29 -31.18 13.04
C ALA A 99 -6.54 -32.68 12.83
N SER A 100 -6.91 -33.10 11.61
CA SER A 100 -7.17 -34.51 11.29
C SER A 100 -5.91 -35.29 10.90
N GLY A 101 -4.86 -34.62 10.45
CA GLY A 101 -3.69 -35.25 9.83
C GLY A 101 -3.92 -35.70 8.38
N ASP A 102 -5.07 -35.39 7.78
CA ASP A 102 -5.38 -35.72 6.38
C ASP A 102 -4.97 -34.57 5.45
N TYR A 103 -3.89 -34.81 4.70
CA TYR A 103 -3.35 -33.90 3.71
C TYR A 103 -3.64 -34.32 2.26
N SER A 104 -4.58 -35.25 2.04
CA SER A 104 -4.92 -35.75 0.69
C SER A 104 -5.30 -34.62 -0.29
N ALA A 105 -5.94 -33.57 0.21
CA ALA A 105 -6.35 -32.40 -0.59
C ALA A 105 -5.29 -31.28 -0.67
N ILE A 106 -4.09 -31.44 -0.11
CA ILE A 106 -3.15 -30.33 0.12
C ILE A 106 -2.77 -29.60 -1.16
N LYS A 107 -2.58 -30.32 -2.28
CA LYS A 107 -2.24 -29.70 -3.57
C LYS A 107 -3.33 -28.73 -4.06
N ALA A 108 -4.60 -29.10 -3.89
CA ALA A 108 -5.73 -28.24 -4.25
C ALA A 108 -5.84 -27.04 -3.29
N LEU A 109 -5.74 -27.29 -1.98
CA LEU A 109 -5.82 -26.24 -0.97
C LEU A 109 -4.68 -25.21 -1.09
N SER A 110 -3.45 -25.64 -1.37
CA SER A 110 -2.32 -24.72 -1.60
C SER A 110 -2.54 -23.83 -2.82
N ARG A 111 -3.09 -24.38 -3.91
CA ARG A 111 -3.45 -23.59 -5.10
C ARG A 111 -4.56 -22.58 -4.78
N ASP A 112 -5.61 -23.02 -4.09
CA ASP A 112 -6.75 -22.17 -3.76
C ASP A 112 -6.34 -21.07 -2.76
N LEU A 113 -5.39 -21.36 -1.86
CA LEU A 113 -4.80 -20.38 -0.95
C LEU A 113 -4.06 -19.31 -1.74
N ALA A 114 -3.19 -19.70 -2.67
CA ALA A 114 -2.42 -18.77 -3.48
C ALA A 114 -3.33 -17.90 -4.37
N PHE A 115 -4.34 -18.51 -5.02
CA PHE A 115 -5.27 -17.80 -5.90
C PHE A 115 -6.14 -16.79 -5.15
N ASN A 116 -6.84 -17.22 -4.10
CA ASN A 116 -7.73 -16.32 -3.34
C ASN A 116 -6.95 -15.33 -2.48
N GLY A 117 -5.83 -15.76 -1.90
CA GLY A 117 -4.93 -14.90 -1.12
C GLY A 117 -4.37 -13.76 -1.96
N SER A 118 -3.81 -14.08 -3.12
CA SER A 118 -3.27 -13.06 -4.02
C SER A 118 -4.39 -12.20 -4.62
N GLY A 119 -5.55 -12.80 -4.94
CA GLY A 119 -6.71 -12.05 -5.41
C GLY A 119 -7.17 -11.00 -4.39
N HIS A 120 -7.33 -11.37 -3.13
CA HIS A 120 -7.69 -10.43 -2.07
C HIS A 120 -6.64 -9.32 -1.87
N VAL A 121 -5.36 -9.67 -1.80
CA VAL A 121 -4.28 -8.69 -1.63
C VAL A 121 -4.22 -7.72 -2.80
N LEU A 122 -4.22 -8.21 -4.05
CA LEU A 122 -4.11 -7.36 -5.24
C LEU A 122 -5.31 -6.43 -5.38
N HIS A 123 -6.54 -6.88 -5.13
CA HIS A 123 -7.71 -6.00 -5.19
C HIS A 123 -7.69 -4.95 -4.08
N THR A 124 -7.29 -5.32 -2.86
CA THR A 124 -7.11 -4.35 -1.76
C THR A 124 -6.12 -3.25 -2.13
N LEU A 125 -5.03 -3.60 -2.83
CA LEU A 125 -4.07 -2.63 -3.36
C LEU A 125 -4.62 -1.84 -4.56
N PHE A 126 -5.42 -2.47 -5.41
CA PHE A 126 -5.97 -1.86 -6.63
C PHE A 126 -6.89 -0.67 -6.32
N TRP A 127 -7.79 -0.80 -5.35
CA TRP A 127 -8.66 0.31 -4.92
C TRP A 127 -7.85 1.52 -4.46
N ASN A 128 -6.74 1.27 -3.78
CA ASN A 128 -5.87 2.32 -3.29
C ASN A 128 -4.86 2.82 -4.35
N SER A 129 -4.67 2.06 -5.43
CA SER A 129 -3.84 2.44 -6.57
C SER A 129 -4.52 3.46 -7.49
N MET A 130 -5.80 3.77 -7.24
CA MET A 130 -6.55 4.81 -7.92
C MET A 130 -6.92 5.93 -6.96
N SER A 131 -7.08 7.15 -7.48
CA SER A 131 -7.55 8.30 -6.72
C SER A 131 -8.42 9.22 -7.59
N PRO A 132 -9.58 9.68 -7.07
CA PRO A 132 -10.41 10.65 -7.78
C PRO A 132 -9.71 12.01 -7.97
N ASP A 133 -8.75 12.33 -7.11
CA ASP A 133 -7.99 13.59 -7.15
C ASP A 133 -6.94 13.62 -8.26
N ARG A 134 -6.65 12.46 -8.89
CA ARG A 134 -5.71 12.32 -10.01
C ARG A 134 -4.37 13.01 -9.73
N PRO A 135 -3.69 12.64 -8.63
CA PRO A 135 -2.49 13.34 -8.22
C PRO A 135 -1.42 13.29 -9.32
N ALA A 136 -0.71 14.39 -9.49
CA ALA A 136 0.41 14.45 -10.42
C ALA A 136 1.47 13.39 -10.07
N PRO A 137 2.28 12.94 -11.05
CA PRO A 137 3.43 12.09 -10.80
C PRO A 137 4.36 12.67 -9.71
N PRO A 138 5.14 11.82 -9.01
CA PRO A 138 5.94 12.22 -7.86
C PRO A 138 6.95 13.32 -8.24
N GLN A 139 7.00 14.39 -7.44
CA GLN A 139 7.80 15.60 -7.67
C GLN A 139 9.22 15.48 -7.07
N ALA A 140 10.04 16.54 -7.19
CA ALA A 140 11.49 16.50 -7.03
C ALA A 140 12.02 15.94 -5.69
N ASP A 141 11.28 16.07 -4.59
CA ASP A 141 11.63 15.67 -3.22
C ASP A 141 11.04 14.32 -2.78
N ASP A 142 10.34 13.60 -3.66
CA ASP A 142 9.72 12.31 -3.36
C ASP A 142 10.72 11.14 -3.49
N GLY A 143 10.84 10.31 -2.46
CA GLY A 143 11.66 9.09 -2.45
C GLY A 143 11.27 8.07 -3.54
N LEU A 144 10.00 8.08 -3.98
CA LEU A 144 9.51 7.29 -5.11
C LEU A 144 10.12 7.76 -6.43
N ARG A 145 10.17 9.08 -6.68
CA ARG A 145 10.78 9.65 -7.89
C ARG A 145 12.25 9.25 -7.99
N GLN A 146 12.99 9.33 -6.89
CA GLN A 146 14.40 8.95 -6.85
C GLN A 146 14.55 7.45 -7.16
N ALA A 147 13.73 6.59 -6.56
CA ALA A 147 13.76 5.15 -6.81
C ALA A 147 13.41 4.79 -8.27
N MET A 148 12.43 5.48 -8.86
CA MET A 148 12.09 5.34 -10.29
C MET A 148 13.24 5.79 -11.19
N THR A 149 13.84 6.94 -10.89
CA THR A 149 14.98 7.47 -11.67
C THR A 149 16.16 6.51 -11.62
N ARG A 150 16.49 5.94 -10.45
CA ARG A 150 17.56 4.94 -10.33
C ARG A 150 17.27 3.66 -11.10
N SER A 151 16.03 3.19 -11.07
CA SER A 151 15.66 1.87 -11.61
C SER A 151 15.35 1.87 -13.10
N PHE A 152 14.82 3.00 -13.61
CA PHE A 152 14.29 3.11 -14.98
C PHE A 152 14.86 4.31 -15.76
N GLY A 153 15.75 5.10 -15.16
CA GLY A 153 16.34 6.31 -15.75
C GLY A 153 15.49 7.57 -15.61
N SER A 154 14.16 7.47 -15.58
CA SER A 154 13.25 8.58 -15.29
C SER A 154 11.86 8.12 -14.85
N VAL A 155 11.06 9.02 -14.27
CA VAL A 155 9.64 8.76 -13.96
C VAL A 155 8.84 8.45 -15.22
N GLU A 156 9.08 9.20 -16.30
CA GLU A 156 8.43 8.98 -17.59
C GLU A 156 8.74 7.57 -18.13
N ALA A 157 10.01 7.15 -18.08
CA ALA A 157 10.40 5.81 -18.52
C ALA A 157 9.73 4.71 -17.67
N ALA A 158 9.64 4.91 -16.35
CA ALA A 158 8.93 4.01 -15.45
C ALA A 158 7.44 3.89 -15.82
N GLN A 159 6.77 5.02 -16.05
CA GLN A 159 5.35 5.06 -16.43
C GLN A 159 5.10 4.40 -17.80
N LYS A 160 5.97 4.66 -18.79
CA LYS A 160 5.89 4.04 -20.12
C LYS A 160 6.07 2.53 -20.04
N GLN A 161 7.08 2.06 -19.31
CA GLN A 161 7.29 0.62 -19.11
C GLN A 161 6.11 -0.01 -18.36
N PHE A 162 5.59 0.64 -17.32
CA PHE A 162 4.45 0.12 -16.55
C PHE A 162 3.21 -0.01 -17.44
N ALA A 163 2.87 1.03 -18.20
CA ALA A 163 1.72 0.99 -19.10
C ALA A 163 1.89 -0.08 -20.20
N ALA A 164 3.09 -0.18 -20.80
CA ALA A 164 3.37 -1.19 -21.82
C ALA A 164 3.26 -2.63 -21.28
N ALA A 165 3.88 -2.91 -20.12
CA ALA A 165 3.83 -4.22 -19.48
C ALA A 165 2.39 -4.59 -19.08
N THR A 166 1.65 -3.64 -18.50
CA THR A 166 0.25 -3.84 -18.11
C THR A 166 -0.63 -4.21 -19.31
N LYS A 167 -0.49 -3.51 -20.45
CA LYS A 167 -1.25 -3.81 -21.67
C LYS A 167 -0.91 -5.20 -22.23
N ALA A 168 0.37 -5.58 -22.16
CA ALA A 168 0.89 -6.82 -22.71
C ALA A 168 0.70 -8.06 -21.82
N ALA A 169 0.12 -7.93 -20.62
CA ALA A 169 -0.11 -9.09 -19.75
C ALA A 169 -0.97 -10.15 -20.45
N GLU A 170 -0.57 -11.42 -20.43
CA GLU A 170 -1.30 -12.46 -21.15
C GLU A 170 -2.54 -12.94 -20.37
N ALA A 171 -3.63 -13.16 -21.10
CA ALA A 171 -4.93 -13.54 -20.53
C ALA A 171 -5.36 -12.62 -19.38
N SER A 172 -5.74 -13.21 -18.25
CA SER A 172 -6.05 -12.52 -17.00
C SER A 172 -4.78 -12.17 -16.23
N GLY A 173 -4.62 -10.91 -15.82
CA GLY A 173 -3.40 -10.51 -15.12
C GLY A 173 -3.40 -9.08 -14.60
N TRP A 174 -2.20 -8.62 -14.25
CA TRP A 174 -1.94 -7.35 -13.58
C TRP A 174 -0.65 -6.69 -14.07
N GLY A 175 -0.65 -5.38 -14.12
CA GLY A 175 0.58 -4.59 -14.06
C GLY A 175 0.95 -4.30 -12.61
N VAL A 176 2.19 -4.55 -12.21
CA VAL A 176 2.64 -4.34 -10.82
C VAL A 176 3.94 -3.53 -10.81
N LEU A 177 3.91 -2.33 -10.23
CA LEU A 177 5.11 -1.62 -9.80
C LEU A 177 5.50 -2.17 -8.44
N ALA A 178 6.66 -2.81 -8.35
CA ALA A 178 7.13 -3.49 -7.15
C ALA A 178 8.45 -2.91 -6.65
N TYR A 179 8.68 -3.00 -5.35
CA TYR A 179 9.96 -2.78 -4.71
C TYR A 179 10.62 -4.13 -4.40
N GLU A 180 11.88 -4.29 -4.80
CA GLU A 180 12.71 -5.45 -4.51
C GLU A 180 13.77 -5.03 -3.48
N PRO A 181 13.73 -5.60 -2.27
CA PRO A 181 14.50 -5.10 -1.14
C PRO A 181 15.98 -5.44 -1.17
N ILE A 182 16.39 -6.57 -1.77
CA ILE A 182 17.79 -7.02 -1.77
C ILE A 182 18.67 -6.03 -2.53
N ALA A 183 18.21 -5.53 -3.67
CA ALA A 183 18.97 -4.56 -4.48
C ALA A 183 18.50 -3.10 -4.33
N ASP A 184 17.62 -2.79 -3.36
CA ASP A 184 16.95 -1.47 -3.20
C ASP A 184 16.48 -0.88 -4.55
N ARG A 185 15.75 -1.66 -5.33
CA ARG A 185 15.32 -1.27 -6.68
C ARG A 185 13.84 -1.43 -6.91
N LEU A 186 13.33 -0.67 -7.87
CA LEU A 186 12.00 -0.87 -8.40
C LEU A 186 12.03 -1.84 -9.58
N LEU A 187 10.95 -2.61 -9.69
CA LEU A 187 10.67 -3.56 -10.76
C LEU A 187 9.27 -3.32 -11.30
N ILE A 188 9.06 -3.71 -12.55
CA ILE A 188 7.73 -3.77 -13.16
C ILE A 188 7.49 -5.24 -13.52
N LEU A 189 6.43 -5.82 -12.95
CA LEU A 189 6.05 -7.22 -13.17
C LEU A 189 4.73 -7.29 -13.94
N GLN A 190 4.56 -8.38 -14.69
CA GLN A 190 3.32 -8.78 -15.34
C GLN A 190 2.81 -10.02 -14.61
N ALA A 191 1.98 -9.82 -13.59
CA ALA A 191 1.45 -10.96 -12.85
C ALA A 191 0.31 -11.59 -13.65
N GLU A 192 0.32 -12.91 -13.77
CA GLU A 192 -0.77 -13.67 -14.40
C GLU A 192 -1.71 -14.24 -13.32
N LYS A 193 -2.99 -14.37 -13.67
CA LYS A 193 -4.05 -14.69 -12.72
C LYS A 193 -3.99 -13.71 -11.54
N HIS A 194 -3.62 -14.19 -10.35
CA HIS A 194 -3.25 -13.32 -9.22
C HIS A 194 -1.87 -13.68 -8.63
N GLN A 195 -1.45 -14.93 -8.78
CA GLN A 195 -0.31 -15.50 -8.06
C GLN A 195 0.84 -15.98 -8.97
N ASN A 196 0.66 -15.93 -10.30
CA ASN A 196 1.67 -16.38 -11.25
C ASN A 196 2.56 -15.22 -11.69
N LEU A 197 3.79 -15.52 -12.10
CA LEU A 197 4.82 -14.55 -12.50
C LEU A 197 5.10 -13.48 -11.43
N ALA A 198 4.88 -13.83 -10.15
CA ALA A 198 5.31 -13.04 -9.01
C ALA A 198 6.80 -13.26 -8.75
N PHE A 199 7.49 -12.21 -8.32
CA PHE A 199 8.84 -12.31 -7.78
C PHE A 199 8.75 -12.31 -6.25
N THR A 200 9.10 -13.45 -5.63
CA THR A 200 9.14 -13.61 -4.18
C THR A 200 9.95 -12.49 -3.51
N ASP A 201 9.51 -12.10 -2.33
CA ASP A 201 10.10 -11.04 -1.50
C ASP A 201 9.97 -9.60 -2.06
N THR A 202 9.22 -9.43 -3.15
CA THR A 202 8.88 -8.08 -3.62
C THR A 202 7.65 -7.51 -2.91
N VAL A 203 7.64 -6.18 -2.76
CA VAL A 203 6.51 -5.43 -2.22
C VAL A 203 5.81 -4.68 -3.35
N ALA A 204 4.59 -5.06 -3.69
CA ALA A 204 3.77 -4.30 -4.64
C ALA A 204 3.48 -2.90 -4.09
N LEU A 205 3.69 -1.87 -4.91
CA LEU A 205 3.53 -0.45 -4.58
C LEU A 205 2.30 0.16 -5.25
N LEU A 206 2.10 -0.17 -6.53
CA LEU A 206 0.97 0.26 -7.37
C LEU A 206 0.59 -0.92 -8.28
N VAL A 207 -0.70 -1.22 -8.41
CA VAL A 207 -1.19 -2.32 -9.24
C VAL A 207 -2.32 -1.88 -10.15
N CYS A 208 -2.38 -2.46 -11.36
CA CYS A 208 -3.47 -2.26 -12.32
C CYS A 208 -4.04 -3.63 -12.72
N ASP A 209 -5.35 -3.82 -12.51
CA ASP A 209 -6.05 -5.04 -12.93
C ASP A 209 -6.34 -5.00 -14.44
N VAL A 210 -5.95 -6.05 -15.17
CA VAL A 210 -6.29 -6.25 -16.59
C VAL A 210 -7.01 -7.58 -16.84
N TRP A 211 -7.60 -8.18 -15.82
CA TRP A 211 -8.71 -9.10 -15.99
C TRP A 211 -9.86 -8.41 -16.73
N GLU A 212 -10.55 -9.12 -17.63
CA GLU A 212 -11.62 -8.52 -18.43
C GLU A 212 -12.75 -7.96 -17.55
N HIS A 213 -13.03 -8.56 -16.39
CA HIS A 213 -14.03 -8.03 -15.45
C HIS A 213 -13.71 -6.60 -14.98
N ALA A 214 -12.45 -6.16 -15.06
CA ALA A 214 -12.04 -4.85 -14.59
C ALA A 214 -12.43 -3.72 -15.55
N TYR A 215 -12.67 -4.00 -16.84
CA TYR A 215 -12.87 -2.95 -17.84
C TYR A 215 -13.88 -3.25 -18.94
N TYR A 216 -14.26 -4.51 -19.17
CA TYR A 216 -14.96 -4.92 -20.40
C TYR A 216 -16.34 -4.27 -20.56
N LEU A 217 -17.04 -3.93 -19.48
CA LEU A 217 -18.35 -3.29 -19.57
C LEU A 217 -18.29 -1.88 -20.18
N LYS A 218 -17.18 -1.16 -20.04
CA LYS A 218 -16.98 0.20 -20.57
C LYS A 218 -16.07 0.24 -21.79
N TYR A 219 -15.01 -0.55 -21.78
CA TYR A 219 -13.96 -0.51 -22.80
C TYR A 219 -14.02 -1.70 -23.78
N ALA A 220 -14.91 -2.67 -23.55
CA ALA A 220 -14.97 -3.91 -24.32
C ALA A 220 -13.57 -4.54 -24.48
N ASN A 221 -13.15 -4.84 -25.72
CA ASN A 221 -11.84 -5.41 -26.00
C ASN A 221 -10.68 -4.40 -25.94
N ASP A 222 -10.93 -3.11 -25.72
CA ASP A 222 -9.90 -2.07 -25.70
C ASP A 222 -9.23 -1.94 -24.32
N ARG A 223 -8.44 -2.97 -23.98
CA ARG A 223 -7.56 -2.94 -22.81
C ARG A 223 -6.60 -1.75 -22.84
N GLY A 224 -6.16 -1.33 -24.04
CA GLY A 224 -5.25 -0.21 -24.21
C GLY A 224 -5.83 1.07 -23.62
N ALA A 225 -7.06 1.40 -23.99
CA ALA A 225 -7.79 2.54 -23.46
C ALA A 225 -8.05 2.43 -21.95
N TRP A 226 -8.34 1.23 -21.44
CA TRP A 226 -8.46 1.02 -19.98
C TRP A 226 -7.16 1.40 -19.26
N VAL A 227 -6.02 0.83 -19.67
CA VAL A 227 -4.73 1.11 -19.02
C VAL A 227 -4.36 2.59 -19.13
N ASP A 228 -4.60 3.22 -20.28
CA ASP A 228 -4.32 4.65 -20.47
C ASP A 228 -5.20 5.53 -19.57
N ASN A 229 -6.44 5.13 -19.28
CA ASN A 229 -7.31 5.84 -18.35
C ASN A 229 -6.95 5.56 -16.88
N PHE A 230 -6.57 4.32 -16.54
CA PHE A 230 -6.01 3.98 -15.23
C PHE A 230 -4.80 4.87 -14.90
N MET A 231 -3.88 5.06 -15.84
CA MET A 231 -2.67 5.88 -15.62
C MET A 231 -2.98 7.34 -15.27
N LYS A 232 -4.13 7.87 -15.69
CA LYS A 232 -4.59 9.23 -15.32
C LYS A 232 -5.12 9.30 -13.88
N MET A 233 -5.50 8.16 -13.30
CA MET A 233 -6.02 8.04 -11.92
C MET A 233 -4.99 7.45 -10.95
N ALA A 234 -3.82 7.06 -11.44
CA ALA A 234 -2.80 6.38 -10.64
C ALA A 234 -2.45 7.17 -9.37
N ASN A 235 -2.59 6.51 -8.23
CA ASN A 235 -2.34 7.10 -6.91
C ASN A 235 -0.86 6.98 -6.54
N TRP A 236 -0.03 7.88 -7.10
CA TRP A 236 1.40 7.92 -6.80
C TRP A 236 1.73 8.18 -5.32
N PRO A 237 0.99 9.05 -4.59
CA PRO A 237 1.18 9.19 -3.15
C PRO A 237 1.02 7.88 -2.36
N PHE A 238 0.07 7.03 -2.74
CA PHE A 238 -0.08 5.70 -2.14
C PHE A 238 1.14 4.81 -2.42
N ALA A 239 1.64 4.79 -3.66
CA ALA A 239 2.84 4.04 -4.01
C ALA A 239 4.08 4.51 -3.22
N ALA A 240 4.24 5.83 -3.04
CA ALA A 240 5.32 6.42 -2.27
C ALA A 240 5.26 6.02 -0.79
N GLN A 241 4.06 6.08 -0.18
CA GLN A 241 3.84 5.64 1.20
C GLN A 241 4.18 4.16 1.41
N ARG A 242 3.82 3.30 0.44
CA ARG A 242 4.15 1.87 0.51
C ARG A 242 5.66 1.62 0.40
N LEU A 243 6.35 2.35 -0.47
CA LEU A 243 7.81 2.25 -0.60
C LEU A 243 8.50 2.67 0.70
N GLU A 244 8.07 3.78 1.29
CA GLU A 244 8.60 4.26 2.58
C GLU A 244 8.34 3.23 3.70
N ALA A 245 7.13 2.69 3.78
CA ALA A 245 6.78 1.67 4.76
C ALA A 245 7.61 0.39 4.59
N ALA A 246 7.82 -0.08 3.35
CA ALA A 246 8.64 -1.25 3.05
C ALA A 246 10.10 -1.05 3.52
N ARG A 247 10.72 0.08 3.17
CA ARG A 247 12.08 0.41 3.61
C ARG A 247 12.21 0.52 5.13
N LYS A 248 11.22 1.16 5.80
CA LYS A 248 11.21 1.27 7.27
C LYS A 248 11.00 -0.08 7.96
N GLY A 249 10.20 -0.97 7.38
CA GLY A 249 9.98 -2.32 7.90
C GLY A 249 11.28 -3.12 7.90
N LEU A 250 12.04 -3.05 6.80
CA LEU A 250 13.32 -3.72 6.66
C LEU A 250 14.39 -3.14 7.58
N ALA A 251 14.41 -1.83 7.83
CA ALA A 251 15.35 -1.21 8.76
C ALA A 251 15.13 -1.61 10.24
N LYS A 252 14.00 -2.24 10.56
CA LYS A 252 13.67 -2.75 11.89
C LYS A 252 13.89 -4.26 12.05
N ALA A 253 14.13 -4.97 10.95
CA ALA A 253 14.39 -6.41 10.93
C ALA A 253 15.91 -6.68 11.03
#